data_AF-A0A8T4G274-F1
#
_entry.id   AF-A0A8T4G274-F1
#
_cell.length_a   1.000
_cell.length_b   1.000
_cell.length_c   1.000
_cell.angle_alpha   90.00
_cell.angle_beta   90.00
_cell.angle_gamma   90.00
#
_symmetry.space_group_name_H-M   'P 1'
#
loop_
_entity.id
_entity.type
_entity.pdbx_description
1 polymer ?
#
loop_
_entity_poly.entity_id
_entity_poly.type
_entity_poly.pdbx_seq_one_letter_code
_entity_poly.pdbx_strand_id
1 'polypeptide(L)'
;MLIIHHWDTDGITSAALVVRALGLDKFENLSPPIGEFRFDERIRKAIEKADKIYVLDLNLPNEVEDIDKETVFIDHHIQPKIRNPKVKQINPALNGEYVPSASFVVSQYFGIWNEWTALGALGDIGKKALEIPRIRELLTGLTDDEALRLVQLIDSNYVVMDREGVEKAVNVLLTYDTKDLLEYEPWIKKAEAIEKTINDAIGSLELRDGFAFITFESPFNVISKVARKAVWELGYRGAVVVNRDFHGKAQIYFRISPELAGKIDMSEIIFALKERGFNAGGKREVLGCICEKSKVDEVLNIINAHLR
;
A
#
# COMPACT_ATOMS: atom_id res chain seq x y z
N MET A 1 7.43 22.15 10.28
CA MET A 1 7.97 20.99 9.53
C MET A 1 6.82 20.25 8.90
N LEU A 2 6.98 19.83 7.66
CA LEU A 2 6.00 19.01 6.93
C LEU A 2 6.55 17.59 6.73
N ILE A 3 5.73 16.59 6.99
CA ILE A 3 6.03 15.18 6.69
C ILE A 3 5.02 14.67 5.67
N ILE A 4 5.49 14.25 4.50
CA ILE A 4 4.67 13.66 3.45
C ILE A 4 4.98 12.17 3.44
N HIS A 5 3.98 11.31 3.61
CA HIS A 5 4.20 9.87 3.74
C HIS A 5 3.19 9.02 2.98
N HIS A 6 3.58 7.81 2.64
CA HIS A 6 2.68 6.81 2.06
C HIS A 6 1.58 6.40 3.06
N TRP A 7 0.50 5.85 2.52
CA TRP A 7 -0.75 5.68 3.26
C TRP A 7 -0.87 4.36 4.03
N ASP A 8 0.07 3.44 3.82
CA ASP A 8 0.08 2.13 4.48
C ASP A 8 0.89 2.14 5.78
N THR A 9 0.99 0.97 6.40
CA THR A 9 1.73 0.79 7.65
C THR A 9 3.18 1.25 7.56
N ASP A 10 3.87 1.04 6.44
CA ASP A 10 5.28 1.44 6.32
C ASP A 10 5.45 2.97 6.28
N GLY A 11 4.65 3.65 5.46
CA GLY A 11 4.64 5.11 5.42
C GLY A 11 4.24 5.75 6.77
N ILE A 12 3.19 5.23 7.42
CA ILE A 12 2.70 5.75 8.70
C ILE A 12 3.73 5.54 9.82
N THR A 13 4.33 4.34 9.91
CA THR A 13 5.36 4.05 10.92
C THR A 13 6.64 4.83 10.66
N SER A 14 7.03 5.01 9.40
CA SER A 14 8.14 5.89 9.00
C SER A 14 7.94 7.32 9.49
N ALA A 15 6.74 7.88 9.30
CA ALA A 15 6.41 9.23 9.78
C ALA A 15 6.48 9.32 11.31
N ALA A 16 5.90 8.36 12.03
CA ALA A 16 5.96 8.32 13.49
C ALA A 16 7.39 8.18 14.01
N LEU A 17 8.23 7.37 13.36
CA LEU A 17 9.66 7.24 13.67
C LEU A 17 10.40 8.57 13.47
N VAL A 18 10.16 9.30 12.38
CA VAL A 18 10.77 10.63 12.16
C VAL A 18 10.37 11.61 13.25
N VAL A 19 9.08 11.68 13.61
CA VAL A 19 8.60 12.54 14.70
C VAL A 19 9.32 12.23 16.01
N ARG A 20 9.42 10.94 16.36
CA ARG A 20 10.09 10.49 17.58
C ARG A 20 11.60 10.77 17.55
N ALA A 21 12.28 10.50 16.43
CA ALA A 21 13.71 10.72 16.27
C ALA A 21 14.11 12.20 16.43
N LEU A 22 13.26 13.10 15.95
CA LEU A 22 13.49 14.54 15.96
C LEU A 22 12.92 15.23 17.20
N GLY A 23 12.20 14.50 18.08
CA GLY A 23 11.57 15.07 19.28
C GLY A 23 10.58 16.19 18.95
N LEU A 24 9.75 16.01 17.91
CA LEU A 24 8.86 17.08 17.44
C LEU A 24 7.57 17.15 18.28
N ASP A 25 7.35 18.29 18.93
CA ASP A 25 6.07 18.57 19.63
C ASP A 25 4.97 19.05 18.66
N LYS A 26 5.34 19.67 17.54
CA LYS A 26 4.43 20.19 16.52
C LYS A 26 4.92 19.85 15.13
N PHE A 27 4.09 19.16 14.37
CA PHE A 27 4.34 18.81 12.99
C PHE A 27 3.02 18.81 12.20
N GLU A 28 3.12 19.02 10.90
CA GLU A 28 2.05 18.72 9.96
C GLU A 28 2.46 17.48 9.17
N ASN A 29 1.56 16.52 9.01
CA ASN A 29 1.76 15.39 8.14
C ASN A 29 0.63 15.26 7.13
N LEU A 30 0.98 14.90 5.90
CA LEU A 30 0.05 14.70 4.80
C LEU A 30 0.38 13.38 4.07
N SER A 31 -0.64 12.74 3.52
CA SER A 31 -0.46 11.61 2.59
C SER A 31 -1.02 11.99 1.22
N PRO A 32 -0.50 11.48 0.09
CA PRO A 32 -1.12 11.64 -1.23
C PRO A 32 -2.56 11.10 -1.30
N PRO A 33 -3.34 11.44 -2.34
CA PRO A 33 -4.64 10.79 -2.55
C PRO A 33 -4.46 9.28 -2.64
N ILE A 34 -5.26 8.51 -1.89
CA ILE A 34 -5.09 7.05 -1.80
C ILE A 34 -5.25 6.43 -3.18
N GLY A 35 -4.26 5.64 -3.59
CA GLY A 35 -4.20 5.02 -4.91
C GLY A 35 -3.62 5.92 -6.01
N GLU A 36 -3.19 7.14 -5.68
CA GLU A 36 -2.50 8.05 -6.60
C GLU A 36 -1.06 8.31 -6.16
N PHE A 37 -0.12 8.04 -7.07
CA PHE A 37 1.31 8.27 -6.86
C PHE A 37 1.71 9.66 -7.38
N ARG A 38 1.20 10.73 -6.73
CA ARG A 38 1.52 12.13 -7.06
C ARG A 38 1.20 13.08 -5.90
N PHE A 39 1.77 14.28 -5.89
CA PHE A 39 1.36 15.33 -4.96
C PHE A 39 0.14 16.09 -5.48
N ASP A 40 -0.88 16.21 -4.64
CA ASP A 40 -2.04 17.03 -4.93
C ASP A 40 -1.87 18.47 -4.44
N GLU A 41 -2.88 19.29 -4.70
CA GLU A 41 -2.86 20.72 -4.36
C GLU A 41 -2.71 20.97 -2.85
N ARG A 42 -3.23 20.08 -2.00
CA ARG A 42 -3.09 20.18 -0.54
C ARG A 42 -1.62 20.04 -0.14
N ILE A 43 -0.95 19.02 -0.68
CA ILE A 43 0.47 18.80 -0.44
C ILE A 43 1.30 19.96 -0.98
N ARG A 44 1.05 20.42 -2.22
CA ARG A 44 1.81 21.53 -2.82
C ARG A 44 1.72 22.82 -2.00
N LYS A 45 0.51 23.18 -1.53
CA LYS A 45 0.33 24.35 -0.65
C LYS A 45 1.02 24.21 0.70
N ALA A 46 1.11 23.00 1.24
CA ALA A 46 1.83 22.76 2.49
C ALA A 46 3.35 22.86 2.27
N ILE A 47 3.87 22.36 1.15
CA ILE A 47 5.27 22.49 0.75
C ILE A 47 5.70 23.96 0.68
N GLU A 48 4.89 24.82 0.06
CA GLU A 48 5.17 26.26 -0.06
C GLU A 48 5.39 26.95 1.29
N LYS A 49 4.65 26.52 2.32
CA LYS A 49 4.65 27.09 3.67
C LYS A 49 5.66 26.46 4.61
N ALA A 50 6.23 25.30 4.25
CA ALA A 50 7.11 24.55 5.12
C ALA A 50 8.56 25.04 4.99
N ASP A 51 9.25 25.17 6.14
CA ASP A 51 10.69 25.46 6.16
C ASP A 51 11.54 24.24 5.84
N LYS A 52 11.06 23.06 6.26
CA LYS A 52 11.73 21.76 6.10
C LYS A 52 10.72 20.66 5.87
N ILE A 53 11.04 19.79 4.93
CA ILE A 53 10.14 18.74 4.43
C ILE A 53 10.81 17.38 4.58
N TYR A 54 10.05 16.40 5.04
CA TYR A 54 10.39 14.98 4.94
C TYR A 54 9.41 14.32 3.97
N VAL A 55 9.93 13.56 3.02
CA VAL A 55 9.12 12.71 2.14
C VAL A 55 9.51 11.27 2.44
N LEU A 56 8.53 10.42 2.76
CA LEU A 56 8.76 9.09 3.32
C LEU A 56 7.96 8.05 2.55
N ASP A 57 8.65 6.97 2.14
CA ASP A 57 8.02 5.79 1.53
C ASP A 57 7.22 6.06 0.25
N LEU A 58 7.56 7.11 -0.48
CA LEU A 58 6.85 7.53 -1.67
C LEU A 58 7.80 7.49 -2.84
N ASN A 59 7.76 6.43 -3.66
CA ASN A 59 8.52 6.30 -4.90
C ASN A 59 8.07 7.34 -5.95
N LEU A 60 8.32 8.61 -5.65
CA LEU A 60 7.90 9.81 -6.37
C LEU A 60 9.10 10.74 -6.60
N PRO A 61 10.24 10.24 -7.12
CA PRO A 61 11.44 11.05 -7.28
C PRO A 61 11.17 12.30 -8.13
N ASN A 62 10.30 12.19 -9.14
CA ASN A 62 9.93 13.31 -10.01
C ASN A 62 9.14 14.42 -9.29
N GLU A 63 8.23 14.07 -8.36
CA GLU A 63 7.48 15.09 -7.60
C GLU A 63 8.39 15.80 -6.59
N VAL A 64 9.44 15.12 -6.12
CA VAL A 64 10.42 15.67 -5.17
C VAL A 64 11.52 16.49 -5.86
N GLU A 65 11.86 16.15 -7.10
CA GLU A 65 12.91 16.81 -7.91
C GLU A 65 12.68 18.33 -8.01
N ASP A 66 11.44 18.78 -8.11
CA ASP A 66 11.10 20.20 -8.30
C ASP A 66 10.89 20.99 -7.00
N ILE A 67 11.06 20.37 -5.82
CA ILE A 67 10.88 21.06 -4.54
C ILE A 67 12.03 22.06 -4.29
N ASP A 68 11.69 23.33 -4.10
CA ASP A 68 12.65 24.42 -3.91
C ASP A 68 13.06 24.67 -2.44
N LYS A 69 12.69 23.76 -1.52
CA LYS A 69 12.95 23.80 -0.07
C LYS A 69 13.88 22.68 0.37
N GLU A 70 14.50 22.84 1.55
CA GLU A 70 15.30 21.75 2.16
C GLU A 70 14.40 20.53 2.39
N THR A 71 14.75 19.43 1.72
CA THR A 71 13.95 18.20 1.73
C THR A 71 14.81 17.00 2.06
N VAL A 72 14.35 16.16 2.97
CA VAL A 72 14.94 14.83 3.20
C VAL A 72 13.97 13.81 2.65
N PHE A 73 14.40 13.04 1.65
CA PHE A 73 13.59 12.02 1.01
C PHE A 73 14.13 10.64 1.40
N ILE A 74 13.35 9.89 2.18
CA ILE A 74 13.73 8.57 2.70
C ILE A 74 12.81 7.52 2.09
N ASP A 75 13.41 6.56 1.40
CA ASP A 75 12.68 5.54 0.65
C ASP A 75 13.55 4.29 0.48
N HIS A 76 12.96 3.18 0.03
CA HIS A 76 13.64 1.91 -0.24
C HIS A 76 13.36 1.32 -1.63
N HIS A 77 12.47 1.94 -2.40
CA HIS A 77 12.14 1.49 -3.75
C HIS A 77 13.29 1.71 -4.75
N ILE A 78 13.33 0.90 -5.81
CA ILE A 78 14.21 1.15 -6.96
C ILE A 78 13.73 2.41 -7.68
N GLN A 79 14.57 3.43 -7.71
CA GLN A 79 14.26 4.73 -8.29
C GLN A 79 15.52 5.45 -8.78
N PRO A 80 15.40 6.42 -9.72
CA PRO A 80 16.51 7.26 -10.12
C PRO A 80 17.06 8.13 -8.97
N LYS A 81 18.32 8.55 -9.13
CA LYS A 81 18.94 9.56 -8.27
C LYS A 81 18.33 10.93 -8.55
N ILE A 82 17.89 11.61 -7.50
CA ILE A 82 17.43 13.01 -7.56
C ILE A 82 18.63 13.93 -7.77
N ARG A 83 18.52 14.90 -8.68
CA ARG A 83 19.59 15.83 -9.05
C ARG A 83 19.54 17.14 -8.26
N ASN A 84 18.36 17.52 -7.79
CA ASN A 84 18.15 18.73 -7.01
C ASN A 84 19.02 18.75 -5.74
N PRO A 85 19.94 19.72 -5.61
CA PRO A 85 20.89 19.78 -4.48
C PRO A 85 20.22 20.11 -3.14
N LYS A 86 18.97 20.58 -3.13
CA LYS A 86 18.20 20.84 -1.91
C LYS A 86 17.56 19.57 -1.34
N VAL A 87 17.61 18.46 -2.08
CA VAL A 87 17.02 17.18 -1.71
C VAL A 87 18.12 16.22 -1.26
N LYS A 88 18.11 15.88 0.04
CA LYS A 88 18.91 14.78 0.58
C LYS A 88 18.14 13.47 0.42
N GLN A 89 18.46 12.73 -0.64
CA GLN A 89 17.87 11.41 -0.91
C GLN A 89 18.63 10.31 -0.15
N ILE A 90 17.94 9.63 0.77
CA ILE A 90 18.39 8.49 1.57
C ILE A 90 17.63 7.25 1.10
N ASN A 91 18.27 6.46 0.24
CA ASN A 91 17.67 5.23 -0.28
C ASN A 91 18.78 4.20 -0.58
N PRO A 92 18.82 3.06 0.15
CA PRO A 92 19.81 2.01 -0.07
C PRO A 92 19.77 1.37 -1.47
N ALA A 93 18.60 1.32 -2.12
CA ALA A 93 18.45 0.75 -3.47
C ALA A 93 19.25 1.52 -4.55
N LEU A 94 19.63 2.77 -4.29
CA LEU A 94 20.55 3.52 -5.17
C LEU A 94 21.94 2.85 -5.28
N ASN A 95 22.32 2.06 -4.28
CA ASN A 95 23.56 1.29 -4.25
C ASN A 95 23.33 -0.20 -4.57
N GLY A 96 22.12 -0.57 -5.00
CA GLY A 96 21.73 -1.97 -5.21
C GLY A 96 21.47 -2.75 -3.93
N GLU A 97 21.37 -2.09 -2.78
CA GLU A 97 21.07 -2.73 -1.50
C GLU A 97 19.57 -2.93 -1.33
N TYR A 98 19.19 -4.12 -0.88
CA TYR A 98 17.80 -4.43 -0.52
C TYR A 98 17.59 -4.23 0.98
N VAL A 99 16.51 -3.54 1.33
CA VAL A 99 16.02 -3.36 2.70
C VAL A 99 14.51 -3.59 2.72
N PRO A 100 13.96 -4.11 3.84
CA PRO A 100 12.60 -4.64 3.84
C PRO A 100 11.51 -3.57 3.80
N SER A 101 11.81 -2.32 4.15
CA SER A 101 10.84 -1.23 4.24
C SER A 101 11.53 0.14 4.39
N ALA A 102 10.82 1.23 4.12
CA ALA A 102 11.25 2.59 4.39
C ALA A 102 11.40 2.87 5.90
N SER A 103 10.54 2.33 6.75
CA SER A 103 10.64 2.46 8.22
C SER A 103 11.95 1.86 8.74
N PHE A 104 12.44 0.78 8.12
CA PHE A 104 13.77 0.22 8.37
C PHE A 104 14.88 1.21 8.03
N VAL A 105 14.77 1.90 6.88
CA VAL A 105 15.73 2.94 6.47
C VAL A 105 15.72 4.13 7.42
N VAL A 106 14.53 4.60 7.83
CA VAL A 106 14.37 5.67 8.83
C VAL A 106 15.08 5.28 10.12
N SER A 107 14.84 4.06 10.61
CA SER A 107 15.48 3.52 11.80
C SER A 107 17.01 3.43 11.70
N GLN A 108 17.54 2.98 10.56
CA GLN A 108 18.98 2.97 10.32
C GLN A 108 19.56 4.38 10.32
N TYR A 109 18.89 5.33 9.64
CA TYR A 109 19.38 6.70 9.47
C TYR A 109 19.42 7.47 10.79
N PHE A 110 18.42 7.30 11.65
CA PHE A 110 18.32 7.99 12.94
C PHE A 110 18.87 7.18 14.13
N GLY A 111 19.20 5.90 13.94
CA GLY A 111 19.66 5.02 15.01
C GLY A 111 18.56 4.65 16.02
N ILE A 112 17.29 4.77 15.65
CA ILE A 112 16.15 4.43 16.51
C ILE A 112 15.48 3.14 16.05
N TRP A 113 15.29 2.19 16.96
CA TRP A 113 14.73 0.89 16.64
C TRP A 113 13.64 0.55 17.65
N ASN A 114 12.43 0.27 17.18
CA ASN A 114 11.31 -0.16 18.01
C ASN A 114 10.32 -1.00 17.18
N GLU A 115 9.20 -1.37 17.77
CA GLU A 115 8.14 -2.17 17.17
C GLU A 115 7.65 -1.58 15.83
N TRP A 116 7.66 -0.26 15.66
CA TRP A 116 7.18 0.40 14.45
C TRP A 116 8.06 0.09 13.24
N THR A 117 9.38 -0.04 13.45
CA THR A 117 10.31 -0.51 12.42
C THR A 117 9.92 -1.91 11.94
N ALA A 118 9.53 -2.78 12.86
CA ALA A 118 9.09 -4.12 12.52
C ALA A 118 7.73 -4.13 11.83
N LEU A 119 6.76 -3.36 12.33
CA LEU A 119 5.43 -3.27 11.74
C LEU A 119 5.47 -2.75 10.30
N GLY A 120 6.31 -1.75 9.98
CA GLY A 120 6.47 -1.29 8.60
C GLY A 120 7.05 -2.37 7.67
N ALA A 121 8.06 -3.12 8.11
CA ALA A 121 8.57 -4.28 7.37
C ALA A 121 7.50 -5.38 7.17
N LEU A 122 6.71 -5.68 8.19
CA LEU A 122 5.60 -6.61 8.06
C LEU A 122 4.51 -6.08 7.12
N GLY A 123 4.26 -4.76 7.11
CA GLY A 123 3.33 -4.10 6.21
C GLY A 123 3.69 -4.31 4.75
N ASP A 124 4.97 -4.17 4.43
CA ASP A 124 5.42 -4.15 3.04
C ASP A 124 5.71 -5.54 2.46
N ILE A 125 6.42 -6.40 3.21
CA ILE A 125 6.81 -7.74 2.75
C ILE A 125 6.07 -8.90 3.45
N GLY A 126 5.11 -8.59 4.33
CA GLY A 126 4.27 -9.57 4.99
C GLY A 126 5.03 -10.48 5.97
N LYS A 127 4.57 -11.74 6.10
CA LYS A 127 5.17 -12.74 7.00
C LYS A 127 6.66 -13.00 6.75
N LYS A 128 7.18 -12.72 5.55
CA LYS A 128 8.61 -12.84 5.24
C LYS A 128 9.47 -11.93 6.11
N ALA A 129 8.94 -10.81 6.60
CA ALA A 129 9.65 -9.93 7.53
C ALA A 129 10.05 -10.65 8.82
N LEU A 130 9.27 -11.65 9.27
CA LEU A 130 9.53 -12.42 10.48
C LEU A 130 10.77 -13.34 10.37
N GLU A 131 11.25 -13.58 9.14
CA GLU A 131 12.50 -14.32 8.88
C GLU A 131 13.73 -13.46 9.14
N ILE A 132 13.58 -12.13 9.26
CA ILE A 132 14.67 -11.19 9.52
C ILE A 132 14.89 -11.11 11.05
N PRO A 133 16.07 -11.52 11.58
CA PRO A 133 16.28 -11.61 13.03
C PRO A 133 15.99 -10.30 13.79
N ARG A 134 16.43 -9.17 13.24
CA ARG A 134 16.21 -7.84 13.82
C ARG A 134 14.72 -7.50 13.94
N ILE A 135 13.90 -7.87 12.96
CA ILE A 135 12.46 -7.61 13.00
C ILE A 135 11.80 -8.42 14.11
N ARG A 136 12.18 -9.70 14.24
CA ARG A 136 11.67 -10.56 15.31
C ARG A 136 12.07 -10.07 16.70
N GLU A 137 13.30 -9.57 16.88
CA GLU A 137 13.75 -8.96 18.14
C GLU A 137 12.89 -7.75 18.56
N LEU A 138 12.48 -6.95 17.58
CA LEU A 138 11.69 -5.73 17.80
C LEU A 138 10.21 -6.02 18.07
N LEU A 139 9.73 -7.25 17.88
CA LEU A 139 8.35 -7.67 18.15
C LEU A 139 8.19 -8.46 19.45
N THR A 140 9.19 -8.46 20.35
CA THR A 140 9.22 -9.33 21.54
C THR A 140 8.02 -9.20 22.50
N GLY A 141 7.23 -8.12 22.42
CA GLY A 141 5.97 -7.93 23.16
C GLY A 141 4.69 -8.42 22.47
N LEU A 142 4.80 -8.96 21.25
CA LEU A 142 3.70 -9.34 20.38
C LEU A 142 3.90 -10.77 19.82
N THR A 143 2.81 -11.49 19.68
CA THR A 143 2.77 -12.70 18.85
C THR A 143 2.78 -12.34 17.36
N ASP A 144 3.17 -13.30 16.50
CA ASP A 144 3.17 -13.10 15.04
C ASP A 144 1.77 -12.70 14.53
N ASP A 145 0.70 -13.27 15.09
CA ASP A 145 -0.68 -12.96 14.72
C ASP A 145 -1.12 -11.57 15.21
N GLU A 146 -0.73 -11.16 16.43
CA GLU A 146 -0.97 -9.79 16.91
C GLU A 146 -0.26 -8.74 16.05
N ALA A 147 0.99 -9.00 15.65
CA ALA A 147 1.74 -8.09 14.79
C ALA A 147 1.09 -7.93 13.41
N LEU A 148 0.64 -9.04 12.79
CA LEU A 148 -0.10 -9.01 11.53
C LEU A 148 -1.47 -8.32 11.69
N ARG A 149 -2.12 -8.52 12.83
CA ARG A 149 -3.38 -7.82 13.14
C ARG A 149 -3.17 -6.32 13.26
N LEU A 150 -2.10 -5.86 13.90
CA LEU A 150 -1.76 -4.44 13.98
C LEU A 150 -1.54 -3.83 12.60
N VAL A 151 -0.81 -4.50 11.71
CA VAL A 151 -0.66 -4.08 10.31
C VAL A 151 -2.04 -3.95 9.65
N GLN A 152 -2.92 -4.94 9.81
CA GLN A 152 -4.28 -4.87 9.26
C GLN A 152 -5.09 -3.67 9.82
N LEU A 153 -4.95 -3.38 11.11
CA LEU A 153 -5.63 -2.27 11.78
C LEU A 153 -5.11 -0.91 11.29
N ILE A 154 -3.80 -0.74 11.15
CA ILE A 154 -3.19 0.48 10.61
C ILE A 154 -3.60 0.68 9.16
N ASP A 155 -3.45 -0.35 8.32
CA ASP A 155 -3.84 -0.35 6.91
C ASP A 155 -5.34 -0.11 6.70
N SER A 156 -6.18 -0.42 7.70
CA SER A 156 -7.63 -0.25 7.59
C SER A 156 -8.03 1.17 7.17
N ASN A 157 -7.23 2.19 7.54
CA ASN A 157 -7.46 3.58 7.20
C ASN A 157 -7.44 3.80 5.68
N TYR A 158 -6.39 3.38 4.97
CA TYR A 158 -6.35 3.58 3.52
C TYR A 158 -7.29 2.62 2.79
N VAL A 159 -7.53 1.42 3.34
CA VAL A 159 -8.38 0.42 2.69
C VAL A 159 -9.84 0.90 2.65
N VAL A 160 -10.33 1.58 3.69
CA VAL A 160 -11.65 2.25 3.66
C VAL A 160 -11.62 3.61 2.95
N MET A 161 -10.51 3.97 2.31
CA MET A 161 -10.31 5.23 1.58
C MET A 161 -10.39 6.47 2.49
N ASP A 162 -10.07 6.33 3.78
CA ASP A 162 -10.04 7.41 4.77
C ASP A 162 -8.64 8.04 4.85
N ARG A 163 -8.36 8.98 3.93
CA ARG A 163 -7.09 9.71 3.86
C ARG A 163 -6.81 10.55 5.11
N GLU A 164 -7.83 11.14 5.72
CA GLU A 164 -7.63 11.86 6.99
C GLU A 164 -7.30 10.89 8.14
N GLY A 165 -7.90 9.69 8.14
CA GLY A 165 -7.58 8.62 9.07
C GLY A 165 -6.13 8.17 8.96
N VAL A 166 -5.61 8.06 7.74
CA VAL A 166 -4.17 7.80 7.47
C VAL A 166 -3.30 8.87 8.12
N GLU A 167 -3.64 10.15 7.93
CA GLU A 167 -2.86 11.26 8.48
C GLU A 167 -2.94 11.30 10.02
N LYS A 168 -4.12 11.06 10.59
CA LYS A 168 -4.35 10.97 12.04
C LYS A 168 -3.64 9.76 12.65
N ALA A 169 -3.43 8.68 11.90
CA ALA A 169 -2.81 7.44 12.39
C ALA A 169 -1.39 7.65 12.93
N VAL A 170 -0.65 8.63 12.40
CA VAL A 170 0.68 9.00 12.92
C VAL A 170 0.58 9.44 14.39
N ASN A 171 -0.38 10.30 14.72
CA ASN A 171 -0.61 10.74 16.10
C ASN A 171 -1.16 9.60 16.98
N VAL A 172 -1.95 8.69 16.42
CA VAL A 172 -2.43 7.50 17.14
C VAL A 172 -1.24 6.62 17.56
N LEU A 173 -0.30 6.32 16.65
CA LEU A 173 0.92 5.59 17.00
C LEU A 173 1.75 6.31 18.07
N LEU A 174 1.85 7.64 17.98
CA LEU A 174 2.63 8.43 18.96
C LEU A 174 1.98 8.49 20.35
N THR A 175 0.66 8.28 20.45
CA THR A 175 -0.12 8.45 21.67
C THR A 175 -0.33 7.15 22.44
N TYR A 176 -0.52 6.04 21.72
CA TYR A 176 -0.87 4.75 22.32
C TYR A 176 0.31 3.79 22.28
N ASP A 177 0.41 2.94 23.30
CA ASP A 177 1.34 1.82 23.25
C ASP A 177 0.92 0.84 22.16
N THR A 178 1.90 0.21 21.50
CA THR A 178 1.67 -0.67 20.35
C THR A 178 0.65 -1.78 20.65
N LYS A 179 0.64 -2.31 21.87
CA LYS A 179 -0.28 -3.37 22.28
C LYS A 179 -1.72 -2.86 22.47
N ASP A 180 -1.89 -1.64 22.96
CA ASP A 180 -3.21 -1.03 23.17
C ASP A 180 -3.94 -0.78 21.85
N LEU A 181 -3.18 -0.64 20.74
CA LEU A 181 -3.74 -0.47 19.40
C LEU A 181 -4.55 -1.69 18.92
N LEU A 182 -4.32 -2.89 19.49
CA LEU A 182 -5.15 -4.07 19.21
C LEU A 182 -6.60 -3.86 19.64
N GLU A 183 -6.83 -3.00 20.64
CA GLU A 183 -8.13 -2.64 21.22
C GLU A 183 -8.62 -1.26 20.75
N TYR A 184 -7.94 -0.64 19.77
CA TYR A 184 -8.30 0.70 19.28
C TYR A 184 -9.54 0.65 18.38
N GLU A 185 -10.70 0.80 19.02
CA GLU A 185 -12.06 0.74 18.46
C GLU A 185 -12.23 1.37 17.06
N PRO A 186 -11.73 2.61 16.77
CA PRO A 186 -11.88 3.18 15.43
C PRO A 186 -11.26 2.34 14.32
N TRP A 187 -10.11 1.71 14.55
CA TRP A 187 -9.47 0.83 13.56
C TRP A 187 -10.12 -0.54 13.50
N ILE A 188 -10.57 -1.07 14.64
CA ILE A 188 -11.30 -2.34 14.70
C ILE A 188 -12.56 -2.26 13.83
N LYS A 189 -13.37 -1.22 14.00
CA LYS A 189 -14.61 -1.02 13.21
C LYS A 189 -14.34 -0.95 11.71
N LYS A 190 -13.25 -0.28 11.30
CA LYS A 190 -12.84 -0.23 9.89
C LYS A 190 -12.44 -1.61 9.40
N ALA A 191 -11.63 -2.34 10.17
CA ALA A 191 -11.20 -3.69 9.83
C ALA A 191 -12.39 -4.67 9.71
N GLU A 192 -13.37 -4.60 10.60
CA GLU A 192 -14.60 -5.38 10.53
C GLU A 192 -15.44 -5.05 9.29
N ALA A 193 -15.60 -3.77 8.96
CA ALA A 193 -16.31 -3.35 7.75
C ALA A 193 -15.61 -3.86 6.47
N ILE A 194 -14.28 -3.83 6.45
CA ILE A 194 -13.47 -4.39 5.36
C ILE A 194 -13.68 -5.90 5.26
N GLU A 195 -13.60 -6.62 6.37
CA GLU A 195 -13.77 -8.07 6.39
C GLU A 195 -15.18 -8.47 5.93
N LYS A 196 -16.21 -7.78 6.42
CA LYS A 196 -17.59 -7.96 5.96
C LYS A 196 -17.69 -7.76 4.45
N THR A 197 -17.10 -6.69 3.92
CA THR A 197 -17.11 -6.41 2.47
C THR A 197 -16.43 -7.52 1.67
N ILE A 198 -15.29 -8.04 2.16
CA ILE A 198 -14.60 -9.16 1.50
C ILE A 198 -15.47 -10.42 1.51
N ASN A 199 -16.09 -10.74 2.64
CA ASN A 199 -16.94 -11.92 2.77
C ASN A 199 -18.21 -11.81 1.91
N ASP A 200 -18.85 -10.64 1.88
CA ASP A 200 -20.00 -10.36 1.02
C ASP A 200 -19.61 -10.50 -0.46
N ALA A 201 -18.44 -9.99 -0.86
CA ALA A 201 -17.93 -10.15 -2.22
C ALA A 201 -17.69 -11.62 -2.57
N ILE A 202 -17.08 -12.42 -1.68
CA ILE A 202 -16.89 -13.87 -1.88
C ILE A 202 -18.24 -14.59 -2.03
N GLY A 203 -19.31 -14.11 -1.39
CA GLY A 203 -20.66 -14.65 -1.57
C GLY A 203 -21.20 -14.56 -3.01
N SER A 204 -20.66 -13.67 -3.84
CA SER A 204 -21.01 -13.51 -5.27
C SER A 204 -20.20 -14.41 -6.22
N LEU A 205 -19.41 -15.33 -5.68
CA LEU A 205 -18.48 -16.14 -6.47
C LEU A 205 -19.18 -17.08 -7.44
N GLU A 206 -18.78 -17.02 -8.70
CA GLU A 206 -19.10 -18.00 -9.74
C GLU A 206 -17.84 -18.75 -10.17
N LEU A 207 -17.88 -20.08 -10.19
CA LEU A 207 -16.74 -20.92 -10.59
C LEU A 207 -16.83 -21.28 -12.07
N ARG A 208 -15.77 -21.05 -12.84
CA ARG A 208 -15.65 -21.46 -14.25
C ARG A 208 -14.24 -22.01 -14.51
N ASP A 209 -14.13 -23.28 -14.92
CA ASP A 209 -12.85 -23.96 -15.22
C ASP A 209 -11.77 -23.88 -14.12
N GLY A 210 -12.21 -23.80 -12.86
CA GLY A 210 -11.35 -23.63 -11.68
C GLY A 210 -10.92 -22.19 -11.37
N PHE A 211 -11.44 -21.20 -12.11
CA PHE A 211 -11.30 -19.78 -11.84
C PHE A 211 -12.54 -19.22 -11.14
N ALA A 212 -12.32 -18.40 -10.11
CA ALA A 212 -13.37 -17.65 -9.44
C ALA A 212 -13.67 -16.35 -10.20
N PHE A 213 -14.93 -16.11 -10.50
CA PHE A 213 -15.43 -14.85 -11.03
C PHE A 213 -16.26 -14.19 -9.94
N ILE A 214 -15.84 -13.01 -9.48
CA ILE A 214 -16.43 -12.32 -8.34
C ILE A 214 -16.80 -10.91 -8.77
N THR A 215 -18.04 -10.49 -8.56
CA THR A 215 -18.49 -9.13 -8.89
C THR A 215 -19.21 -8.51 -7.70
N PHE A 216 -18.75 -7.35 -7.26
CA PHE A 216 -19.32 -6.64 -6.12
C PHE A 216 -19.27 -5.12 -6.31
N GLU A 217 -19.86 -4.39 -5.38
CA GLU A 217 -19.82 -2.93 -5.32
C GLU A 217 -19.33 -2.52 -3.93
N SER A 218 -18.26 -1.74 -3.87
CA SER A 218 -17.77 -1.16 -2.62
C SER A 218 -16.85 0.02 -2.89
N PRO A 219 -16.97 1.12 -2.13
CA PRO A 219 -16.00 2.21 -2.23
C PRO A 219 -14.61 1.82 -1.69
N PHE A 220 -14.46 0.69 -1.01
CA PHE A 220 -13.20 0.30 -0.38
C PHE A 220 -12.17 -0.22 -1.39
N ASN A 221 -10.89 0.02 -1.10
CA ASN A 221 -9.75 -0.52 -1.85
C ASN A 221 -9.46 -1.99 -1.46
N VAL A 222 -10.43 -2.88 -1.68
CA VAL A 222 -10.39 -4.28 -1.22
C VAL A 222 -10.23 -5.31 -2.33
N ILE A 223 -10.26 -4.91 -3.59
CA ILE A 223 -10.33 -5.84 -4.74
C ILE A 223 -9.17 -6.86 -4.76
N SER A 224 -7.96 -6.42 -4.40
CA SER A 224 -6.79 -7.31 -4.31
C SER A 224 -6.84 -8.25 -3.10
N LYS A 225 -7.52 -7.86 -2.02
CA LYS A 225 -7.75 -8.71 -0.83
C LYS A 225 -8.78 -9.80 -1.15
N VAL A 226 -9.86 -9.45 -1.86
CA VAL A 226 -10.85 -10.42 -2.38
C VAL A 226 -10.18 -11.45 -3.29
N ALA A 227 -9.37 -11.01 -4.26
CA ALA A 227 -8.68 -11.92 -5.16
C ALA A 227 -7.66 -12.82 -4.46
N ARG A 228 -6.93 -12.30 -3.46
CA ARG A 228 -6.02 -13.11 -2.64
C ARG A 228 -6.76 -14.15 -1.82
N LYS A 229 -7.86 -13.78 -1.17
CA LYS A 229 -8.68 -14.73 -0.41
C LYS A 229 -9.16 -15.88 -1.30
N ALA A 230 -9.65 -15.57 -2.50
CA ALA A 230 -10.06 -16.58 -3.47
C ALA A 230 -8.90 -17.53 -3.88
N VAL A 231 -7.73 -17.00 -4.24
CA VAL A 231 -6.64 -17.84 -4.76
C VAL A 231 -5.85 -18.56 -3.66
N TRP A 232 -5.55 -17.88 -2.55
CA TRP A 232 -4.64 -18.40 -1.51
C TRP A 232 -5.33 -19.12 -0.37
N GLU A 233 -6.53 -18.67 0.03
CA GLU A 233 -7.27 -19.28 1.14
C GLU A 233 -8.27 -20.31 0.64
N LEU A 234 -8.99 -20.02 -0.46
CA LEU A 234 -10.00 -20.93 -1.03
C LEU A 234 -9.43 -21.88 -2.10
N GLY A 235 -8.17 -21.69 -2.52
CA GLY A 235 -7.46 -22.62 -3.40
C GLY A 235 -7.88 -22.60 -4.87
N TYR A 236 -8.53 -21.53 -5.35
CA TYR A 236 -8.86 -21.42 -6.78
C TYR A 236 -7.62 -21.19 -7.63
N ARG A 237 -7.66 -21.67 -8.88
CA ARG A 237 -6.53 -21.54 -9.83
C ARG A 237 -6.25 -20.07 -10.20
N GLY A 238 -7.28 -19.25 -10.16
CA GLY A 238 -7.20 -17.81 -10.33
C GLY A 238 -8.53 -17.16 -9.95
N ALA A 239 -8.54 -15.84 -9.87
CA ALA A 239 -9.71 -15.04 -9.54
C ALA A 239 -9.77 -13.80 -10.43
N VAL A 240 -10.83 -13.66 -11.22
CA VAL A 240 -11.22 -12.42 -11.89
C VAL A 240 -12.24 -11.72 -11.00
N VAL A 241 -11.84 -10.59 -10.43
CA VAL A 241 -12.64 -9.83 -9.49
C VAL A 241 -12.99 -8.48 -10.11
N VAL A 242 -14.25 -8.08 -10.00
CA VAL A 242 -14.76 -6.80 -10.50
C VAL A 242 -15.41 -6.05 -9.34
N ASN A 243 -14.91 -4.85 -9.05
CA ASN A 243 -15.59 -3.88 -8.21
C ASN A 243 -16.24 -2.82 -9.11
N ARG A 244 -17.57 -2.79 -9.20
CA ARG A 244 -18.32 -1.89 -10.09
C ARG A 244 -18.49 -0.48 -9.54
N ASP A 245 -18.13 -0.22 -8.28
CA ASP A 245 -18.28 1.10 -7.67
C ASP A 245 -17.07 1.52 -6.84
N PHE A 246 -15.99 1.89 -7.53
CA PHE A 246 -14.80 2.46 -6.92
C PHE A 246 -14.68 3.95 -7.30
N HIS A 247 -15.26 4.82 -6.47
CA HIS A 247 -15.22 6.28 -6.63
C HIS A 247 -15.64 6.76 -8.03
N GLY A 248 -16.76 6.25 -8.53
CA GLY A 248 -17.29 6.61 -9.86
C GLY A 248 -16.70 5.80 -11.02
N LYS A 249 -15.70 4.97 -10.77
CA LYS A 249 -15.10 4.04 -11.76
C LYS A 249 -15.37 2.58 -11.41
N ALA A 250 -14.93 1.68 -12.27
CA ALA A 250 -14.83 0.26 -11.98
C ALA A 250 -13.36 -0.15 -11.85
N GLN A 251 -13.10 -1.13 -10.99
CA GLN A 251 -11.82 -1.82 -10.90
C GLN A 251 -11.99 -3.28 -11.32
N ILE A 252 -11.05 -3.78 -12.10
CA ILE A 252 -10.93 -5.19 -12.45
C ILE A 252 -9.58 -5.65 -11.93
N TYR A 253 -9.55 -6.80 -11.27
CA TYR A 253 -8.33 -7.42 -10.78
C TYR A 253 -8.33 -8.89 -11.15
N PHE A 254 -7.27 -9.33 -11.79
CA PHE A 254 -7.09 -10.72 -12.15
C PHE A 254 -5.83 -11.27 -11.50
N ARG A 255 -5.98 -12.27 -10.65
CA ARG A 255 -4.86 -12.96 -9.99
C ARG A 255 -4.88 -14.43 -10.38
N ILE A 256 -3.71 -15.00 -10.59
CA ILE A 256 -3.53 -16.44 -10.78
C ILE A 256 -2.70 -17.06 -9.67
N SER A 257 -2.80 -18.37 -9.51
CA SER A 257 -1.90 -19.11 -8.63
C SER A 257 -0.47 -19.11 -9.19
N PRO A 258 0.57 -19.22 -8.34
CA PRO A 258 1.95 -19.31 -8.78
C PRO A 258 2.21 -20.44 -9.79
N GLU A 259 1.46 -21.55 -9.67
CA GLU A 259 1.54 -22.70 -10.59
C GLU A 259 1.11 -22.36 -12.02
N LEU A 260 0.20 -21.38 -12.18
CA LEU A 260 -0.25 -20.92 -13.49
C LEU A 260 0.62 -19.78 -14.05
N ALA A 261 1.54 -19.21 -13.27
CA ALA A 261 2.37 -18.08 -13.67
C ALA A 261 3.36 -18.39 -14.81
N GLY A 262 3.47 -19.65 -15.23
CA GLY A 262 4.19 -20.07 -16.45
C GLY A 262 3.29 -20.44 -17.63
N LYS A 263 1.97 -20.40 -17.47
CA LYS A 263 0.97 -20.81 -18.47
C LYS A 263 0.14 -19.66 -19.01
N ILE A 264 -0.07 -18.63 -18.20
CA ILE A 264 -0.82 -17.43 -18.60
C ILE A 264 0.15 -16.26 -18.57
N ASP A 265 0.32 -15.60 -19.73
CA ASP A 265 1.14 -14.40 -19.82
C ASP A 265 0.32 -13.16 -19.44
N MET A 266 0.44 -12.71 -18.19
CA MET A 266 -0.19 -11.47 -17.74
C MET A 266 0.30 -10.26 -18.53
N SER A 267 1.53 -10.26 -19.02
CA SER A 267 2.12 -9.13 -19.75
C SER A 267 1.41 -8.91 -21.08
N GLU A 268 1.05 -9.99 -21.76
CA GLU A 268 0.27 -9.95 -23.02
C GLU A 268 -1.12 -9.34 -22.79
N ILE A 269 -1.81 -9.78 -21.72
CA ILE A 269 -3.14 -9.24 -21.36
C ILE A 269 -3.05 -7.75 -21.01
N ILE A 270 -2.06 -7.37 -20.19
CA ILE A 270 -1.81 -5.97 -19.80
C ILE A 270 -1.50 -5.12 -21.03
N PHE A 271 -0.69 -5.63 -21.96
CA PHE A 271 -0.36 -4.95 -23.20
C PHE A 271 -1.61 -4.73 -24.06
N ALA A 272 -2.42 -5.77 -24.27
CA ALA A 272 -3.67 -5.67 -25.02
C ALA A 272 -4.66 -4.65 -24.42
N LEU A 273 -4.71 -4.55 -23.09
CA LEU A 273 -5.52 -3.53 -22.40
C LEU A 273 -4.97 -2.11 -22.63
N LYS A 274 -3.66 -1.92 -22.51
CA LYS A 274 -3.01 -0.62 -22.73
C LYS A 274 -3.18 -0.12 -24.17
N GLU A 275 -3.07 -1.00 -25.16
CA GLU A 275 -3.29 -0.66 -26.58
C GLU A 275 -4.71 -0.13 -26.84
N ARG A 276 -5.68 -0.50 -26.00
CA ARG A 276 -7.05 0.04 -26.04
C ARG A 276 -7.28 1.26 -25.15
N GLY A 277 -6.21 1.83 -24.57
CA GLY A 277 -6.26 3.02 -23.73
C GLY A 277 -6.72 2.77 -22.29
N PHE A 278 -6.76 1.52 -21.83
CA PHE A 278 -7.09 1.22 -20.44
C PHE A 278 -5.91 1.50 -19.49
N ASN A 279 -6.23 1.99 -18.28
CA ASN A 279 -5.26 2.09 -17.20
C ASN A 279 -5.07 0.71 -16.56
N ALA A 280 -4.12 -0.06 -17.10
CA ALA A 280 -3.80 -1.41 -16.64
C ALA A 280 -2.32 -1.56 -16.25
N GLY A 281 -2.06 -2.40 -15.25
CA GLY A 281 -0.72 -2.71 -14.77
C GLY A 281 -0.72 -4.00 -13.95
N GLY A 282 0.46 -4.45 -13.54
CA GLY A 282 0.56 -5.72 -12.84
C GLY A 282 1.97 -6.28 -12.73
N LYS A 283 2.03 -7.53 -12.27
CA LYS A 283 3.24 -8.35 -12.20
C LYS A 283 2.96 -9.68 -12.89
N ARG A 284 3.91 -10.60 -12.84
CA ARG A 284 3.80 -11.95 -13.44
C ARG A 284 2.51 -12.71 -13.10
N GLU A 285 2.01 -12.58 -11.87
CA GLU A 285 0.86 -13.35 -11.37
C GLU A 285 -0.44 -12.54 -11.30
N VAL A 286 -0.39 -11.27 -11.71
CA VAL A 286 -1.48 -10.35 -11.40
C VAL A 286 -1.61 -9.19 -12.35
N LEU A 287 -2.85 -8.84 -12.63
CA LEU A 287 -3.30 -7.73 -13.46
C LEU A 287 -4.30 -6.90 -12.64
N GLY A 288 -4.16 -5.58 -12.67
CA GLY A 288 -5.17 -4.63 -12.21
C GLY A 288 -5.52 -3.66 -13.33
N CYS A 289 -6.78 -3.28 -13.45
CA CYS A 289 -7.27 -2.33 -14.43
C CYS A 289 -8.32 -1.42 -13.79
N ILE A 290 -8.24 -0.11 -14.05
CA ILE A 290 -9.26 0.88 -13.67
C ILE A 290 -9.87 1.47 -14.94
N CYS A 291 -11.19 1.45 -15.06
CA CYS A 291 -11.89 1.95 -16.23
C CYS A 291 -13.25 2.58 -15.89
N GLU A 292 -13.86 3.23 -16.87
CA GLU A 292 -15.26 3.68 -16.78
C GLU A 292 -16.19 2.47 -16.60
N LYS A 293 -17.30 2.65 -15.86
CA LYS A 293 -18.25 1.56 -15.55
C LYS A 293 -18.82 0.90 -16.82
N SER A 294 -19.03 1.67 -17.87
CA SER A 294 -19.54 1.18 -19.17
C SER A 294 -18.52 0.32 -19.95
N LYS A 295 -17.26 0.29 -19.53
CA LYS A 295 -16.17 -0.42 -20.21
C LYS A 295 -15.79 -1.76 -19.55
N VAL A 296 -16.44 -2.13 -18.45
CA VAL A 296 -16.15 -3.38 -17.71
C VAL A 296 -16.22 -4.61 -18.62
N ASP A 297 -17.26 -4.73 -19.43
CA ASP A 297 -17.44 -5.91 -20.29
C ASP A 297 -16.38 -6.00 -21.39
N GLU A 298 -15.89 -4.85 -21.88
CA GLU A 298 -14.78 -4.81 -22.85
C GLU A 298 -13.49 -5.37 -22.23
N VAL A 299 -13.17 -4.95 -20.99
CA VAL A 299 -12.00 -5.45 -20.24
C VAL A 299 -12.13 -6.96 -19.98
N LEU A 300 -13.30 -7.42 -19.53
CA LEU A 300 -13.54 -8.83 -19.25
C LEU A 300 -13.43 -9.70 -20.52
N ASN A 301 -13.89 -9.21 -21.66
CA ASN A 301 -13.75 -9.93 -22.93
C ASN A 301 -12.29 -10.13 -23.33
N ILE A 302 -11.43 -9.13 -23.10
CA ILE A 302 -9.99 -9.24 -23.35
C ILE A 302 -9.37 -10.28 -22.42
N ILE A 303 -9.68 -10.24 -21.12
CA ILE A 303 -9.18 -11.21 -20.15
C ILE A 303 -9.63 -12.63 -20.54
N ASN A 304 -10.92 -12.83 -20.78
CA ASN A 304 -11.49 -14.13 -21.12
C ASN A 304 -10.93 -14.72 -22.42
N ALA A 305 -10.52 -13.89 -23.40
CA ALA A 305 -9.90 -14.37 -24.63
C ALA A 305 -8.55 -15.07 -24.38
N HIS A 306 -7.85 -14.73 -23.30
CA HIS A 306 -6.55 -15.31 -22.92
C HIS A 306 -6.69 -16.42 -21.86
N LEU A 307 -7.92 -16.75 -21.44
CA LEU A 307 -8.20 -17.88 -20.53
C LEU A 307 -8.64 -19.15 -21.27
N ARG A 308 -8.87 -19.06 -22.59
CA ARG A 308 -9.32 -20.16 -23.44
C ARG A 308 -8.17 -21.01 -23.95
#